data_AF-A0A536CEB6-F1
#
_entry.id   AF-A0A536CEB6-F1
#
_cell.length_a   1.000
_cell.length_b   1.000
_cell.length_c   1.000
_cell.angle_alpha   90.00
_cell.angle_beta   90.00
_cell.angle_gamma   90.00
#
_symmetry.space_group_name_H-M   'P 1'
#
loop_
_entity.id
_entity.type
_entity.pdbx_description
1 polymer ?
#
loop_
_entity_poly.entity_id
_entity_poly.type
_entity_poly.pdbx_seq_one_letter_code
_entity_poly.pdbx_strand_id
1 'polypeptide(L)'
;MVRARISSKGQVTLPVEVRRRYKLEAGDEIAFQMEVGGLRILPLKKRRLSELRGILPATKPYIGRDAIRDEVGRKLGEDLERKIRRR
;
A
#
# COMPACT_ATOMS: atom_id res chain seq x y z
N MET A 1 20.45 17.59 -14.60
CA MET A 1 19.85 18.34 -13.47
C MET A 1 18.69 19.14 -14.00
N VAL A 2 17.47 18.89 -13.53
CA VAL A 2 16.26 19.62 -13.96
C VAL A 2 15.99 20.75 -12.98
N ARG A 3 15.62 21.94 -13.46
CA ARG A 3 15.33 23.11 -12.62
C ARG A 3 13.84 23.46 -12.70
N ALA A 4 13.28 23.93 -11.59
CA ALA A 4 11.93 24.46 -11.52
C ALA A 4 11.97 25.82 -10.82
N ARG A 5 11.04 26.73 -11.18
CA ARG A 5 10.90 28.02 -10.52
C ARG A 5 9.70 27.98 -9.57
N ILE A 6 9.84 28.66 -8.45
CA ILE A 6 8.73 28.92 -7.54
C ILE A 6 7.88 30.04 -8.14
N SER A 7 6.58 29.81 -8.30
CA SER A 7 5.63 30.83 -8.76
C SER A 7 5.43 31.92 -7.68
N SER A 8 4.81 33.04 -8.04
CA SER A 8 4.48 34.11 -7.07
C SER A 8 3.57 33.64 -5.92
N LYS A 9 2.84 32.54 -6.12
CA LYS A 9 1.97 31.91 -5.12
C LYS A 9 2.69 30.84 -4.27
N GLY A 10 4.02 30.71 -4.40
CA GLY A 10 4.79 29.70 -3.66
C GLY A 10 4.72 28.28 -4.21
N GLN A 11 4.05 28.05 -5.34
CA GLN A 11 3.95 26.71 -5.94
C GLN A 11 5.20 26.37 -6.77
N VAL A 12 5.67 25.12 -6.67
CA VAL A 12 6.72 24.55 -7.53
C VAL A 12 6.08 23.71 -8.62
N THR A 13 6.39 24.01 -9.89
CA THR A 13 5.92 23.20 -11.01
C THR A 13 6.83 22.00 -11.23
N LEU A 14 6.26 20.80 -11.33
CA LEU A 14 7.02 19.59 -11.62
C LEU A 14 7.37 19.52 -13.12
N PRO A 15 8.66 19.52 -13.51
CA PRO A 15 9.05 19.45 -14.92
C PRO A 15 8.50 18.21 -15.61
N VAL A 16 8.24 18.30 -16.92
CA VAL A 16 7.63 17.21 -17.71
C VAL A 16 8.45 15.92 -17.66
N GLU A 17 9.78 16.03 -17.62
CA GLU A 17 10.69 14.88 -17.54
C GLU A 17 10.50 14.09 -16.23
N VAL A 18 10.34 14.80 -15.10
CA VAL A 18 10.10 14.18 -13.79
C VAL A 18 8.70 13.55 -13.77
N ARG A 19 7.68 14.26 -14.26
CA ARG A 19 6.30 13.72 -14.37
C ARG A 19 6.24 12.40 -15.14
N ARG A 20 6.88 12.35 -16.31
CA ARG A 20 6.90 11.15 -17.17
C ARG A 20 7.66 9.99 -16.52
N ARG A 21 8.82 10.26 -15.91
CA ARG A 21 9.64 9.23 -15.26
C ARG A 21 8.91 8.52 -14.12
N TYR A 22 8.14 9.25 -13.33
CA TYR A 22 7.38 8.70 -12.21
C TYR A 22 5.92 8.39 -12.55
N LYS A 23 5.52 8.57 -13.83
CA LYS A 23 4.15 8.37 -14.33
C LYS A 23 3.13 9.10 -13.45
N LEU A 24 3.40 10.37 -13.16
CA LEU A 24 2.56 11.23 -12.32
C LEU A 24 1.55 11.99 -13.17
N GLU A 25 0.31 12.04 -12.70
CA GLU A 25 -0.81 12.71 -13.33
C GLU A 25 -1.35 13.86 -12.47
N ALA A 26 -2.21 14.70 -13.05
CA ALA A 26 -2.87 15.75 -12.28
C ALA A 26 -3.79 15.12 -11.22
N GLY A 27 -3.63 15.53 -9.96
CA GLY A 27 -4.35 14.96 -8.83
C GLY A 27 -3.57 13.90 -8.04
N ASP A 28 -2.42 13.45 -8.54
CA ASP A 28 -1.50 12.64 -7.72
C ASP A 28 -0.90 13.47 -6.59
N GLU A 29 -0.78 12.85 -5.41
CA GLU A 29 -0.18 13.48 -4.23
C GLU A 29 1.34 13.26 -4.23
N ILE A 30 2.07 14.21 -3.65
CA ILE A 30 3.52 14.11 -3.41
C ILE A 30 3.82 14.49 -1.96
N ALA A 31 4.74 13.77 -1.33
CA ALA A 31 5.26 14.08 -0.01
C ALA A 31 6.57 14.83 -0.12
N PHE A 32 6.72 15.84 0.73
CA PHE A 32 7.95 16.58 0.93
C PHE A 32 8.59 16.09 2.22
N GLN A 33 9.75 15.45 2.11
CA GLN A 33 10.52 15.00 3.27
C GLN A 33 11.76 15.87 3.41
N MET A 34 11.89 16.54 4.56
CA MET A 34 13.07 17.31 4.88
C MET A 34 14.20 16.38 5.33
N GLU A 35 15.38 16.54 4.73
CA GLU A 35 16.57 15.78 5.05
C GLU A 35 17.74 16.74 5.32
N VAL A 36 18.80 16.26 5.97
CA VAL A 36 19.99 17.09 6.18
C VAL A 36 20.60 17.44 4.82
N GLY A 37 20.67 18.73 4.51
CA GLY A 37 21.22 19.22 3.25
C GLY A 37 20.24 19.31 2.08
N GLY A 38 18.95 19.04 2.29
CA GLY A 38 17.98 19.21 1.22
C GLY A 38 16.57 18.74 1.51
N LEU A 39 15.84 18.52 0.43
CA LEU A 39 14.47 18.07 0.46
C LEU A 39 14.28 16.96 -0.56
N ARG A 40 13.63 15.88 -0.13
CA ARG A 40 13.26 14.74 -0.96
C ARG A 40 11.78 14.82 -1.30
N ILE A 41 11.47 14.62 -2.57
CA ILE A 41 10.08 14.57 -3.05
C ILE A 41 9.74 13.11 -3.35
N LEU A 42 8.68 12.61 -2.74
CA LEU A 42 8.22 11.23 -2.86
C LEU A 42 6.82 11.20 -3.50
N PRO A 43 6.61 10.47 -4.61
CA PRO A 43 5.29 10.31 -5.19
C PRO A 43 4.41 9.42 -4.30
N LEU A 44 3.26 9.93 -3.87
CA LEU A 44 2.25 9.19 -3.12
C LEU A 44 1.17 8.70 -4.09
N LYS A 45 1.50 7.68 -4.88
CA LYS A 45 0.49 7.04 -5.73
C LYS A 45 -0.57 6.38 -4.87
N LYS A 46 -1.82 6.85 -4.96
CA LYS A 46 -2.98 6.15 -4.43
C LYS A 46 -3.15 4.86 -5.19
N ARG A 47 -2.58 3.77 -4.68
CA ARG A 47 -2.88 2.44 -5.18
C ARG A 47 -4.31 2.08 -4.77
N ARG A 48 -5.14 1.69 -5.73
CA ARG A 48 -6.48 1.21 -5.41
C ARG A 48 -6.32 -0.16 -4.75
N LEU A 49 -7.09 -0.44 -3.69
CA LEU A 49 -7.09 -1.77 -3.06
C LEU A 49 -7.40 -2.89 -4.08
N SER A 50 -8.16 -2.57 -5.13
CA SER A 50 -8.43 -3.48 -6.25
C SER A 50 -7.17 -3.91 -7.00
N GLU A 51 -6.12 -3.10 -7.04
CA GLU A 51 -4.83 -3.44 -7.67
C GLU A 51 -4.06 -4.51 -6.88
N LEU A 52 -4.41 -4.74 -5.61
CA LEU A 52 -3.83 -5.81 -4.79
C LEU A 52 -4.58 -7.14 -4.96
N ARG A 53 -5.70 -7.16 -5.69
CA ARG A 53 -6.49 -8.37 -5.90
C ARG A 53 -5.66 -9.42 -6.65
N GLY A 54 -5.39 -10.55 -6.00
CA GLY A 54 -4.63 -11.67 -6.58
C GLY A 54 -3.11 -11.50 -6.55
N ILE A 55 -2.58 -10.54 -5.78
CA ILE A 55 -1.12 -10.36 -5.65
C ILE A 55 -0.43 -11.52 -4.91
N LEU A 56 -1.17 -12.24 -4.05
CA LEU A 56 -0.67 -13.41 -3.36
C LEU A 56 -1.04 -14.68 -4.14
N PRO A 57 -0.07 -15.59 -4.37
CA PRO A 57 -0.36 -16.85 -5.04
C PRO A 57 -1.29 -17.71 -4.18
N ALA A 58 -2.28 -18.33 -4.82
CA ALA A 58 -3.10 -19.34 -4.17
C ALA A 58 -2.27 -20.61 -3.96
N THR A 59 -1.84 -20.86 -2.72
CA THR A 59 -1.05 -22.05 -2.37
C THR A 59 -1.91 -23.29 -2.14
N LYS A 60 -3.23 -23.12 -2.02
CA LYS A 60 -4.21 -24.19 -1.82
C LYS A 60 -5.49 -23.88 -2.60
N PRO A 61 -6.24 -24.90 -3.06
CA PRO A 61 -7.54 -24.71 -3.67
C PRO A 61 -8.52 -24.02 -2.72
N TYR A 62 -9.41 -23.19 -3.27
CA TYR A 62 -10.49 -22.59 -2.50
C TYR A 62 -11.63 -23.60 -2.30
N ILE A 63 -11.75 -24.12 -1.07
CA ILE A 63 -12.73 -25.16 -0.70
C ILE A 63 -14.15 -24.62 -0.42
N GLY A 64 -14.38 -23.32 -0.61
CA GLY A 64 -15.65 -22.66 -0.31
C GLY A 64 -15.72 -22.11 1.12
N ARG A 65 -16.58 -21.10 1.31
CA ARG A 65 -16.68 -20.32 2.55
C ARG A 65 -17.07 -21.18 3.76
N ASP A 66 -18.04 -22.07 3.59
CA ASP A 66 -18.61 -22.84 4.69
C ASP A 66 -17.63 -23.91 5.18
N ALA A 67 -16.99 -24.64 4.26
CA ALA A 67 -15.94 -25.58 4.59
C ALA A 67 -14.76 -24.93 5.34
N ILE A 68 -14.35 -23.72 4.92
CA ILE A 68 -13.31 -22.95 5.64
C ILE A 68 -13.77 -22.61 7.06
N ARG A 69 -15.03 -22.18 7.22
CA ARG A 69 -15.57 -21.80 8.55
C ARG A 69 -15.65 -23.01 9.48
N ASP A 70 -16.06 -24.15 8.98
CA ASP A 70 -16.16 -25.38 9.76
C ASP A 70 -14.77 -25.88 10.20
N GLU A 71 -13.79 -25.88 9.29
CA GLU A 71 -12.41 -26.27 9.60
C GLU A 71 -11.77 -25.34 10.64
N VAL A 72 -11.87 -24.02 10.44
CA VAL A 72 -11.30 -23.02 11.35
C VAL A 72 -12.02 -23.06 12.71
N GLY A 73 -13.35 -23.15 12.72
CA GLY A 73 -14.15 -23.22 13.94
C GLY A 73 -13.77 -24.41 14.81
N ARG A 74 -13.64 -25.60 14.20
CA ARG A 74 -13.20 -26.82 14.90
C ARG A 74 -11.83 -26.63 15.54
N LYS A 75 -10.86 -26.14 14.77
CA LYS A 75 -9.48 -25.94 15.25
C LYS A 75 -9.41 -24.91 16.38
N LEU A 76 -10.16 -23.82 16.29
CA LEU A 76 -10.25 -22.81 17.35
C LEU A 76 -10.88 -23.38 18.63
N GLY A 77 -11.88 -24.26 18.50
CA GLY A 77 -12.47 -24.99 19.63
C GLY A 77 -11.47 -25.89 20.34
N GLU A 78 -10.75 -26.72 19.58
CA GLU A 78 -9.69 -27.60 20.12
C GLU A 78 -8.58 -26.82 20.84
N ASP A 79 -8.16 -25.68 20.27
CA ASP A 79 -7.15 -24.81 20.88
C ASP A 79 -7.66 -24.17 22.18
N LEU A 80 -8.95 -23.82 22.24
CA LEU A 80 -9.59 -23.26 23.44
C LEU A 80 -9.68 -24.32 24.55
N GLU A 81 -10.16 -25.53 24.23
CA GLU A 81 -10.21 -26.65 25.18
C GLU A 81 -8.83 -26.98 25.74
N ARG A 82 -7.80 -26.98 24.89
CA ARG A 82 -6.41 -27.20 25.31
C ARG A 82 -5.92 -26.13 26.28
N LYS A 83 -6.31 -24.86 26.07
CA LYS A 83 -5.97 -23.76 26.98
C LYS A 83 -6.70 -23.89 28.32
N ILE A 84 -7.97 -24.29 28.30
CA ILE A 84 -8.77 -24.49 29.52
C ILE A 84 -8.20 -25.65 30.33
N ARG A 85 -7.85 -26.78 29.70
CA ARG A 85 -7.33 -27.98 30.37
C ARG A 85 -5.92 -27.82 30.96
N ARG A 86 -5.17 -26.81 30.52
CA ARG A 86 -3.82 -26.48 31.04
C ARG A 86 -3.84 -25.48 32.20
N ARG A 87 -5.02 -25.00 32.58
CA ARG A 87 -5.24 -24.02 33.65
C ARG A 87 -5.86 -24.70 34.86
#